data_AF-A0A5K1CSN8-F1
#
_entry.id   AF-A0A5K1CSN8-F1
#
_cell.length_a   1.000
_cell.length_b   1.000
_cell.length_c   1.000
_cell.angle_alpha   90.00
_cell.angle_beta   90.00
_cell.angle_gamma   90.00
#
_symmetry.space_group_name_H-M   'P 1'
#
loop_
_entity.id
_entity.type
_entity.pdbx_description
1 polymer ?
#
loop_
_entity_poly.entity_id
_entity_poly.type
_entity_poly.pdbx_seq_one_letter_code
_entity_poly.pdbx_strand_id
1 'polypeptide(L)'
;IITERQRILMDAKAIMPVAFVSFDSRWGAAVCAQTQQSKNPTIWLTGWAPEPRDVYWQNLAIPFVSLSIRKLVIGVSVFALIFFYMIPIAFVQSLANLDGLEKVAPFLRPVIE
;
A
#
# COMPACT_ATOMS: atom_id res chain seq x y z
N ILE A 1 -4.35 -21.91 25.42
CA ILE A 1 -3.39 -21.02 24.71
C ILE A 1 -2.07 -21.74 24.41
N ILE A 2 -1.38 -22.34 25.39
CA ILE A 2 -0.09 -23.02 25.16
C ILE A 2 -0.22 -24.23 24.21
N THR A 3 -1.23 -25.07 24.42
CA THR A 3 -1.52 -26.24 23.56
C THR A 3 -1.84 -25.85 22.12
N GLU A 4 -2.57 -24.74 21.93
CA GLU A 4 -2.93 -24.23 20.61
C GLU A 4 -1.70 -23.67 19.88
N ARG A 5 -0.83 -22.93 20.59
CA ARG A 5 0.46 -22.51 20.03
C ARG A 5 1.31 -23.70 19.59
N GLN A 6 1.38 -24.76 20.40
CA GLN A 6 2.14 -25.96 20.05
C GLN A 6 1.59 -26.63 18.79
N ARG A 7 0.26 -26.69 18.63
CA ARG A 7 -0.37 -27.20 17.40
C ARG A 7 -0.03 -26.34 16.18
N ILE A 8 -0.09 -25.02 16.29
CA ILE A 8 0.24 -24.09 15.19
C ILE A 8 1.72 -24.17 14.81
N LEU A 9 2.63 -24.27 15.80
CA LEU A 9 4.06 -24.44 15.55
C LEU A 9 4.39 -25.79 14.87
N MET A 10 3.56 -26.81 15.08
CA MET A 10 3.68 -28.12 14.43
C MET A 10 3.05 -28.17 13.04
N ASP A 11 2.26 -27.15 12.64
CA ASP A 11 1.67 -27.09 11.32
C ASP A 11 2.66 -26.48 10.31
N ALA A 12 3.23 -27.33 9.47
CA ALA A 12 4.14 -26.91 8.41
C ALA A 12 3.51 -25.92 7.42
N LYS A 13 2.18 -25.89 7.27
CA LYS A 13 1.48 -24.93 6.41
C LYS A 13 1.42 -23.52 7.01
N ALA A 14 1.58 -23.39 8.33
CA ALA A 14 1.59 -22.10 9.00
C ALA A 14 2.96 -21.39 8.91
N ILE A 15 4.00 -22.08 8.43
CA ILE A 15 5.34 -21.51 8.27
C ILE A 15 5.38 -20.64 7.01
N MET A 16 5.56 -19.33 7.21
CA MET A 16 5.71 -18.37 6.12
C MET A 16 7.17 -18.37 5.60
N PRO A 17 7.41 -18.13 4.30
CA PRO A 17 8.75 -18.04 3.72
C PRO A 17 9.42 -16.68 4.02
N VAL A 18 9.39 -16.24 5.28
CA VAL A 18 9.95 -14.98 5.77
C VAL A 18 10.62 -15.24 7.11
N ALA A 19 11.79 -14.65 7.32
CA ALA A 19 12.54 -14.78 8.56
C ALA A 19 13.17 -13.45 8.97
N PHE A 20 13.35 -13.26 10.27
CA PHE A 20 14.18 -12.20 10.82
C PHE A 20 15.55 -12.79 11.14
N VAL A 21 16.60 -12.12 10.66
CA VAL A 21 17.99 -12.56 10.83
C VAL A 21 18.72 -11.51 11.66
N SER A 22 19.41 -11.95 12.71
CA SER A 22 20.26 -11.12 13.55
C SER A 22 21.74 -11.39 13.27
N PHE A 23 22.58 -10.35 13.38
CA PHE A 23 24.02 -10.43 13.19
C PHE A 23 24.74 -9.92 14.43
N ASP A 24 25.92 -10.47 14.70
CA ASP A 24 26.77 -10.04 15.83
C ASP A 24 27.33 -8.62 15.63
N SER A 25 27.38 -8.15 14.37
CA SER A 25 27.83 -6.80 14.04
C SER A 25 26.78 -6.03 13.22
N ARG A 26 26.66 -4.74 13.52
CA ARG A 26 25.81 -3.81 12.75
C ARG A 26 26.27 -3.69 11.30
N TRP A 27 27.58 -3.75 11.08
CA TRP A 27 28.16 -3.73 9.74
C TRP A 27 27.75 -4.95 8.91
N GLY A 28 27.80 -6.15 9.49
CA GLY A 28 27.34 -7.37 8.81
C GLY A 28 25.86 -7.31 8.44
N ALA A 29 25.00 -6.81 9.35
CA ALA A 29 23.58 -6.59 9.05
C ALA A 29 23.39 -5.59 7.90
N ALA A 30 24.14 -4.48 7.91
CA ALA A 30 24.06 -3.45 6.88
C ALA A 30 24.47 -3.95 5.50
N VAL A 31 25.53 -4.76 5.44
CA VAL A 31 25.99 -5.38 4.19
C VAL A 31 24.96 -6.38 3.68
N CYS A 32 24.41 -7.24 4.54
CA CYS A 32 23.40 -8.23 4.14
C CYS A 32 22.12 -7.57 3.61
N ALA A 33 21.67 -6.48 4.24
CA ALA A 33 20.47 -5.74 3.84
C ALA A 33 20.62 -4.99 2.50
N GLN A 34 21.85 -4.70 2.07
CA GLN A 34 22.12 -3.93 0.84
C GLN A 34 22.62 -4.78 -0.32
N THR A 35 23.03 -6.01 -0.06
CA THR A 35 23.62 -6.88 -1.08
C THR A 35 22.64 -7.94 -1.55
N GLN A 36 22.74 -8.24 -2.83
CA GLN A 36 22.01 -9.31 -3.46
C GLN A 36 22.56 -10.67 -3.03
N GLN A 37 21.72 -11.50 -2.39
CA GLN A 37 22.17 -12.80 -1.86
C GLN A 37 22.11 -13.94 -2.90
N SER A 38 21.32 -13.80 -3.96
CA SER A 38 21.13 -14.85 -4.98
C SER A 38 21.20 -14.30 -6.40
N LYS A 39 21.54 -15.17 -7.35
CA LYS A 39 21.49 -14.84 -8.79
C LYS A 39 20.08 -14.46 -9.23
N ASN A 40 19.05 -15.05 -8.63
CA ASN A 40 17.67 -14.69 -8.92
C ASN A 40 17.22 -13.53 -8.00
N PRO A 41 16.81 -12.37 -8.56
CA PRO A 41 16.41 -11.20 -7.78
C PRO A 41 15.03 -11.26 -7.14
N THR A 42 14.28 -12.33 -7.33
CA THR A 42 12.99 -12.52 -6.67
C THR A 42 13.07 -13.42 -5.44
N ILE A 43 14.24 -13.99 -5.15
CA ILE A 43 14.48 -14.93 -4.05
C ILE A 43 15.50 -14.32 -3.10
N TRP A 44 15.36 -14.58 -1.79
CA TRP A 44 16.25 -14.03 -0.76
C TRP A 44 16.30 -12.50 -0.76
N LEU A 45 15.13 -11.88 -0.87
CA LEU A 45 14.96 -10.44 -0.75
C LEU A 45 15.30 -10.02 0.69
N THR A 46 16.39 -9.29 0.85
CA THR A 46 16.82 -8.74 2.13
C THR A 46 16.48 -7.26 2.23
N GLY A 47 16.29 -6.79 3.46
CA GLY A 47 15.99 -5.41 3.75
C GLY A 47 16.12 -5.14 5.24
N TRP A 48 16.09 -3.87 5.60
CA TRP A 48 16.14 -3.45 6.99
C TRP A 48 14.86 -3.86 7.70
N ALA A 49 14.99 -4.65 8.76
CA ALA A 49 13.86 -5.00 9.61
C ALA A 49 13.38 -3.74 10.36
N PRO A 50 12.07 -3.44 10.34
CA PRO A 50 11.52 -2.34 11.14
C PRO A 50 11.54 -2.70 12.62
N GLU A 51 11.25 -1.72 13.47
CA GLU A 51 11.12 -1.96 14.90
C GLU A 51 9.97 -2.95 15.18
N PRO A 52 10.05 -3.87 16.16
CA PRO A 52 9.04 -4.90 16.39
C PRO A 52 7.59 -4.39 16.54
N ARG A 53 7.41 -3.14 17.00
CA ARG A 53 6.10 -2.48 17.10
C ARG A 53 5.55 -1.97 15.76
N ASP A 54 6.42 -1.68 14.80
CA ASP A 54 6.07 -1.17 13.47
C ASP A 54 5.88 -2.31 12.45
N VAL A 55 6.10 -3.56 12.86
CA VAL A 55 5.87 -4.74 12.02
C VAL A 55 4.37 -4.99 11.88
N TYR A 56 3.85 -4.84 10.67
CA TYR A 56 2.49 -5.26 10.34
C TYR A 56 2.44 -6.76 10.00
N TRP A 57 2.30 -7.60 11.03
CA TRP A 57 2.41 -9.06 10.95
C TRP A 57 1.52 -9.74 9.92
N GLN A 58 0.30 -9.22 9.71
CA GLN A 58 -0.64 -9.79 8.74
C GLN A 58 -0.15 -9.69 7.28
N ASN A 59 0.78 -8.77 6.99
CA ASN A 59 1.30 -8.54 5.64
C ASN A 59 2.49 -9.46 5.29
N LEU A 60 3.10 -10.11 6.29
CA LEU A 60 4.29 -10.94 6.08
C LEU A 60 3.98 -12.21 5.29
N ALA A 61 2.74 -12.68 5.30
CA ALA A 61 2.30 -13.89 4.60
C ALA A 61 2.17 -13.72 3.07
N ILE A 62 2.37 -12.51 2.55
CA ILE A 62 2.00 -12.18 1.17
C ILE A 62 3.15 -12.53 0.21
N PRO A 63 2.94 -13.40 -0.79
CA PRO A 63 3.97 -13.77 -1.75
C PRO A 63 4.28 -12.62 -2.72
N PHE A 64 5.53 -12.55 -3.18
CA PHE A 64 6.05 -11.45 -4.01
C PHE A 64 5.22 -11.17 -5.27
N VAL A 65 4.79 -12.22 -5.99
CA VAL A 65 3.98 -12.08 -7.22
C VAL A 65 2.65 -11.38 -6.93
N SER A 66 2.02 -11.70 -5.81
CA SER A 66 0.75 -11.08 -5.42
C SER A 66 0.91 -9.60 -5.04
N LEU A 67 2.10 -9.18 -4.56
CA LEU A 67 2.38 -7.76 -4.31
C LEU A 67 2.36 -6.95 -5.61
N SER A 68 2.95 -7.48 -6.69
CA SER A 68 2.95 -6.79 -7.99
C SER A 68 1.54 -6.61 -8.54
N ILE A 69 0.69 -7.64 -8.46
CA ILE A 69 -0.72 -7.57 -8.88
C ILE A 69 -1.48 -6.55 -8.02
N ARG A 70 -1.33 -6.62 -6.69
CA ARG A 70 -1.98 -5.66 -5.78
C ARG A 70 -1.57 -4.23 -6.08
N LYS A 71 -0.29 -3.97 -6.35
CA LYS A 71 0.20 -2.63 -6.74
C LYS A 71 -0.48 -2.14 -8.03
N LEU A 72 -0.63 -3.00 -9.03
CA LEU A 72 -1.33 -2.65 -10.26
C LEU A 72 -2.80 -2.34 -10.00
N VAL A 73 -3.50 -3.18 -9.25
CA VAL A 73 -4.91 -2.98 -8.89
C VAL A 73 -5.10 -1.66 -8.13
N ILE A 74 -4.24 -1.38 -7.14
CA ILE A 74 -4.27 -0.11 -6.40
C ILE A 74 -4.03 1.07 -7.34
N GLY A 75 -3.08 0.96 -8.27
CA GLY A 75 -2.81 2.01 -9.25
C GLY A 75 -4.03 2.34 -10.12
N VAL A 76 -4.70 1.30 -10.63
CA VAL A 76 -5.94 1.46 -11.42
C VAL A 76 -7.06 2.06 -10.57
N SER A 77 -7.24 1.57 -9.34
CA SER A 77 -8.27 2.09 -8.41
C SER A 77 -8.05 3.55 -8.05
N VAL A 78 -6.80 3.96 -7.80
CA VAL A 78 -6.46 5.36 -7.51
C VAL A 78 -6.69 6.25 -8.72
N PHE A 79 -6.32 5.79 -9.92
CA PHE A 79 -6.61 6.52 -11.16
C PHE A 79 -8.11 6.73 -11.35
N ALA A 80 -8.92 5.68 -11.18
CA ALA A 80 -10.37 5.77 -11.27
C ALA A 80 -10.94 6.72 -10.21
N LEU A 81 -10.45 6.63 -8.96
CA LEU A 81 -10.84 7.54 -7.88
C LEU A 81 -10.60 9.00 -8.28
N ILE A 82 -9.39 9.34 -8.76
CA ILE A 82 -9.06 10.70 -9.18
C ILE A 82 -9.98 11.15 -10.32
N PHE A 83 -10.20 10.30 -11.32
CA PHE A 83 -11.07 10.59 -12.45
C PHE A 83 -12.51 10.88 -12.01
N PHE A 84 -13.10 10.04 -11.17
CA PHE A 84 -14.46 10.27 -10.66
C PHE A 84 -14.54 11.47 -9.73
N TYR A 85 -13.48 11.76 -8.98
CA TYR A 85 -13.41 12.92 -8.09
C TYR A 85 -13.34 14.25 -8.85
N MET A 86 -13.07 14.24 -10.16
CA MET A 86 -13.20 15.45 -11.01
C MET A 86 -14.64 15.98 -11.06
N ILE A 87 -15.65 15.10 -10.94
CA ILE A 87 -17.07 15.47 -11.00
C ILE A 87 -17.46 16.42 -9.85
N PRO A 88 -17.27 16.06 -8.56
CA PRO A 88 -17.59 16.97 -7.46
C PRO A 88 -16.71 18.22 -7.47
N ILE A 89 -15.44 18.13 -7.90
CA ILE A 89 -14.58 19.30 -8.06
C ILE A 89 -15.20 20.28 -9.06
N ALA A 90 -15.56 19.82 -10.25
CA ALA A 90 -16.17 20.66 -11.27
C ALA A 90 -17.50 21.26 -10.79
N PHE A 91 -18.31 20.50 -10.05
CA PHE A 91 -19.55 20.99 -9.47
C PHE A 91 -19.30 22.14 -8.48
N VAL A 92 -18.40 21.96 -7.51
CA VAL A 92 -18.04 23.02 -6.53
C VAL A 92 -17.45 24.25 -7.23
N GLN A 93 -16.59 24.05 -8.23
CA GLN A 93 -16.00 25.15 -9.01
C GLN A 93 -17.07 25.91 -9.82
N SER A 94 -18.07 25.21 -10.38
CA SER A 94 -19.17 25.85 -11.10
C SER A 94 -20.04 26.73 -10.19
N LEU A 95 -20.28 26.31 -8.94
CA LEU A 95 -21.02 27.11 -7.96
C LEU A 95 -20.21 28.31 -7.45
N ALA A 96 -18.88 28.19 -7.39
CA ALA A 96 -18.00 29.29 -6.98
C ALA A 96 -17.87 30.39 -8.06
N ASN A 97 -18.11 30.09 -9.33
CA ASN A 97 -18.02 31.03 -10.44
C ASN A 97 -19.40 31.40 -11.01
N LEU A 98 -20.17 32.15 -10.23
CA LEU A 98 -21.57 32.51 -10.52
C LEU A 98 -21.71 33.38 -11.79
N ASP A 99 -20.77 34.30 -12.05
CA ASP A 99 -20.77 35.17 -13.24
C ASP A 99 -20.69 34.38 -14.56
N GLY A 100 -19.93 33.27 -14.55
CA GLY A 100 -19.85 32.35 -15.68
C GLY A 100 -21.11 31.52 -15.86
N LEU A 101 -21.75 31.13 -14.74
CA LEU A 101 -22.97 30.33 -14.74
C LEU A 101 -24.19 31.15 -15.16
N GLU A 102 -24.29 32.42 -14.78
CA GLU A 102 -25.37 33.32 -15.15
C GLU A 102 -25.47 33.53 -16.67
N LYS A 103 -24.33 33.57 -17.37
CA LYS A 103 -24.26 33.69 -18.84
C LYS A 103 -24.77 32.44 -19.57
N VAL A 104 -24.60 31.25 -18.98
CA VAL A 104 -24.97 29.97 -19.60
C VAL A 104 -26.36 29.51 -19.16
N ALA A 105 -26.79 29.91 -17.97
CA ALA A 105 -28.06 29.56 -17.34
C ALA A 105 -28.77 30.82 -16.80
N PRO A 106 -29.36 31.67 -17.66
CA PRO A 106 -29.98 32.94 -17.27
C PRO A 106 -31.21 32.80 -16.37
N PHE A 107 -31.75 31.59 -16.19
CA PHE A 107 -32.83 31.30 -15.24
C PHE A 107 -32.38 31.37 -13.77
N LEU A 108 -31.07 31.43 -13.50
CA LEU A 108 -30.51 31.58 -12.14
C LEU A 108 -30.41 33.03 -11.66
N ARG A 109 -30.58 34.02 -12.55
CA ARG A 109 -30.60 35.46 -12.21
C ARG A 109 -31.43 35.81 -10.95
N PRO A 110 -32.69 35.36 -10.81
CA PRO A 110 -33.51 35.70 -9.64
C PRO A 110 -33.07 35.05 -8.31
N VAL A 111 -32.03 34.21 -8.31
CA VAL A 111 -31.46 33.59 -7.09
C VAL A 111 -30.14 34.27 -6.70
N ILE A 112 -29.51 35.01 -7.62
CA ILE A 112 -28.19 35.65 -7.47
C ILE A 112 -28.33 37.15 -7.14
N GLU A 113 -29.30 37.86 -7.74
CA GLU A 113 -29.77 39.19 -7.31
C GLU A 113 -30.78 39.11 -6.16
#